data_AF-A0A1M7QYE2-F1
#
_entry.id   AF-A0A1M7QYE2-F1
#
_cell.length_a   1.000
_cell.length_b   1.000
_cell.length_c   1.000
_cell.angle_alpha   90.00
_cell.angle_beta   90.00
_cell.angle_gamma   90.00
#
_symmetry.space_group_name_H-M   'P 1'
#
loop_
_entity.id
_entity.type
_entity.pdbx_description
1 polymer ?
#
loop_
_entity_poly.entity_id
_entity_poly.type
_entity_poly.pdbx_seq_one_letter_code
_entity_poly.pdbx_strand_id
1 'polypeptide(L)'
;MLSMLRRGVIYLIIVSTLAANFSRFFIFAGFELNRNYIAANLCENIDEPWMHCEGKCYLEKKIKQTQESEKSDEHQSQKNLFQEAAINNSSLIKFQNQLLHIINTPYPPGGLAQFNGTLFRPPQLS
;
A
#
# COMPACT_ATOMS: atom_id res chain seq x y z
N MET A 1 -39.27 20.86 20.38
CA MET A 1 -39.41 20.23 19.03
C MET A 1 -38.07 20.12 18.31
N LEU A 2 -37.32 21.22 18.16
CA LEU A 2 -35.99 21.23 17.49
C LEU A 2 -34.92 20.33 18.15
N SER A 3 -34.94 20.21 19.48
CA SER A 3 -34.01 19.34 20.23
C SER A 3 -34.27 17.83 20.03
N MET A 4 -35.53 17.44 19.85
CA MET A 4 -35.92 16.04 19.64
C MET A 4 -35.64 15.60 18.21
N LEU A 5 -35.86 16.47 17.22
CA LEU A 5 -35.49 16.22 15.83
C LEU A 5 -33.97 16.06 15.66
N ARG A 6 -33.18 16.92 16.33
CA ARG A 6 -31.71 16.81 16.35
C ARG A 6 -31.22 15.47 16.89
N ARG A 7 -31.84 14.96 17.97
CA ARG A 7 -31.52 13.63 18.52
C ARG A 7 -31.89 12.52 17.54
N GLY A 8 -33.04 12.61 16.89
CA GLY A 8 -33.47 11.66 15.86
C GLY A 8 -32.49 11.57 14.69
N VAL A 9 -32.03 12.71 14.18
CA VAL A 9 -31.02 12.77 13.10
C VAL A 9 -29.71 12.12 13.53
N ILE A 10 -29.26 12.35 14.77
CA ILE A 10 -28.04 11.71 15.29
C ILE A 10 -28.18 10.18 15.33
N TYR A 11 -29.30 9.66 15.84
CA TYR A 11 -29.54 8.21 15.83
C TYR A 11 -29.60 7.65 14.40
N LEU A 12 -30.22 8.36 13.47
CA LEU A 12 -30.29 7.96 12.07
C LEU A 12 -28.89 7.87 11.45
N ILE A 13 -28.05 8.89 11.65
CA ILE A 13 -26.67 8.88 11.15
C ILE A 13 -25.87 7.72 11.74
N ILE A 14 -25.98 7.48 13.05
CA ILE A 14 -25.31 6.36 13.72
C ILE A 14 -25.76 5.03 13.10
N VAL A 15 -27.07 4.80 12.97
CA VAL A 15 -27.58 3.55 12.37
C VAL A 15 -27.12 3.41 10.92
N SER A 16 -27.12 4.50 10.14
CA SER A 16 -26.67 4.49 8.74
C SER A 16 -25.20 4.13 8.59
N THR A 17 -24.32 4.65 9.46
CA THR A 17 -22.88 4.33 9.39
C THR A 17 -22.60 2.90 9.87
N LEU A 18 -23.31 2.41 10.89
CA LEU A 18 -23.23 1.00 11.26
C LEU A 18 -23.72 0.11 10.10
N ALA A 19 -24.86 0.46 9.47
CA ALA A 19 -25.42 -0.27 8.33
C ALA A 19 -24.42 -0.41 7.16
N ALA A 20 -23.64 0.64 6.89
CA ALA A 20 -22.62 0.64 5.82
C ALA A 20 -21.51 -0.40 6.04
N ASN A 21 -21.27 -0.85 7.27
CA ASN A 21 -20.23 -1.84 7.57
C ASN A 21 -20.69 -3.30 7.36
N PHE A 22 -21.98 -3.55 7.10
CA PHE A 22 -22.52 -4.91 6.91
C PHE A 22 -22.37 -5.45 5.49
N SER A 23 -21.60 -4.80 4.60
CA SER A 23 -21.38 -5.28 3.22
C SER A 23 -20.97 -6.76 3.15
N ARG A 24 -20.07 -7.19 4.05
CA ARG A 24 -19.61 -8.58 4.17
C ARG A 24 -20.68 -9.54 4.66
N PHE A 25 -21.63 -9.06 5.48
CA PHE A 25 -22.74 -9.87 5.97
C PHE A 25 -23.68 -10.26 4.83
N PHE A 26 -23.97 -9.34 3.91
CA PHE A 26 -24.79 -9.63 2.74
C PHE A 26 -24.17 -10.69 1.82
N ILE A 27 -22.84 -10.68 1.65
CA ILE A 27 -22.12 -11.69 0.85
C ILE A 27 -22.30 -13.08 1.48
N PHE A 28 -22.12 -13.20 2.79
CA PHE A 28 -22.27 -14.47 3.49
C PHE A 28 -23.73 -14.95 3.50
N ALA A 29 -24.69 -14.06 3.77
CA ALA A 29 -26.11 -14.39 3.75
C ALA A 29 -26.56 -14.88 2.36
N GLY A 30 -26.13 -14.21 1.28
CA GLY A 30 -26.43 -14.63 -0.08
C GLY A 30 -25.80 -15.98 -0.45
N PHE A 31 -24.60 -16.26 0.07
CA PHE A 31 -23.97 -17.59 -0.09
C PHE A 31 -24.78 -18.68 0.61
N GLU A 32 -25.19 -18.46 1.85
CA GLU A 32 -25.90 -19.47 2.65
C GLU A 32 -27.28 -19.80 2.05
N LEU A 33 -28.03 -18.78 1.61
CA LEU A 33 -29.35 -18.96 0.99
C LEU A 33 -29.29 -19.76 -0.33
N ASN A 34 -28.18 -19.64 -1.07
CA ASN A 34 -28.02 -20.27 -2.39
C ASN A 34 -26.91 -21.34 -2.41
N ARG A 35 -26.50 -21.85 -1.25
CA ARG A 35 -25.33 -22.73 -1.09
C ARG A 35 -25.36 -23.94 -2.01
N ASN A 36 -26.52 -24.59 -2.13
CA ASN A 36 -26.70 -25.76 -2.98
C ASN A 36 -26.51 -25.44 -4.47
N TYR A 37 -27.07 -24.31 -4.92
CA TYR A 37 -26.93 -23.85 -6.30
C TYR A 37 -25.47 -23.49 -6.62
N ILE A 38 -24.80 -22.81 -5.68
CA ILE A 38 -23.40 -22.42 -5.80
C ILE A 38 -22.50 -23.66 -5.87
N ALA A 39 -22.71 -24.63 -4.98
CA ALA A 39 -21.94 -25.87 -4.96
C ALA A 39 -22.10 -26.67 -6.28
N ALA A 40 -23.28 -26.67 -6.89
CA ALA A 40 -23.57 -27.44 -8.09
C ALA A 40 -23.19 -26.75 -9.41
N ASN A 41 -23.17 -25.40 -9.47
CA ASN A 41 -23.03 -24.67 -10.75
C ASN A 41 -21.89 -23.65 -10.77
N LEU A 42 -21.42 -23.17 -9.63
CA LEU A 42 -20.41 -22.10 -9.55
C LEU A 42 -19.12 -22.51 -8.85
N CYS A 43 -19.10 -23.67 -8.20
CA CYS A 43 -17.92 -24.22 -7.56
C CYS A 43 -16.90 -24.63 -8.63
N GLU A 44 -15.62 -24.32 -8.43
CA GLU A 44 -14.57 -24.72 -9.37
C GLU A 44 -14.21 -26.21 -9.23
N ASN A 45 -14.44 -26.79 -8.04
CA ASN A 45 -14.13 -28.18 -7.72
C ASN A 45 -15.37 -29.09 -7.76
N ILE A 46 -16.26 -28.91 -8.75
CA ILE A 46 -17.46 -29.75 -8.91
C ILE A 46 -17.06 -31.21 -9.20
N ASP A 47 -16.00 -31.41 -9.97
CA ASP A 47 -15.51 -32.72 -10.38
C ASP A 47 -14.74 -33.47 -9.27
N GLU A 48 -14.48 -32.80 -8.14
CA GLU A 48 -13.73 -33.34 -6.99
C GLU A 48 -14.58 -33.41 -5.70
N PRO A 49 -15.64 -34.24 -5.67
CA PRO A 49 -16.57 -34.29 -4.54
C PRO A 49 -15.92 -34.76 -3.23
N TRP A 50 -14.79 -35.47 -3.29
CA TRP A 50 -14.04 -35.93 -2.11
C TRP A 50 -13.43 -34.77 -1.30
N MET A 51 -13.30 -33.58 -1.88
CA MET A 51 -12.74 -32.41 -1.20
C MET A 51 -13.76 -31.69 -0.30
N HIS A 52 -15.05 -32.08 -0.34
CA HIS A 52 -16.11 -31.48 0.48
C HIS A 52 -16.10 -29.94 0.48
N CYS A 53 -15.84 -29.35 -0.71
CA CYS A 53 -15.72 -27.91 -0.88
C CYS A 53 -17.06 -27.19 -0.66
N GLU A 54 -18.17 -27.75 -1.17
CA GLU A 54 -19.53 -27.22 -0.97
C GLU A 54 -19.68 -25.74 -1.34
N GLY A 55 -18.96 -25.28 -2.37
CA GLY A 55 -18.97 -23.89 -2.83
C GLY A 55 -18.09 -22.92 -2.02
N LYS A 56 -17.32 -23.38 -1.04
CA LYS A 56 -16.43 -22.53 -0.23
C LYS A 56 -15.38 -21.80 -1.06
N CYS A 57 -14.86 -22.41 -2.14
CA CYS A 57 -13.90 -21.75 -3.03
C CYS A 57 -14.50 -20.51 -3.72
N TYR A 58 -15.77 -20.59 -4.13
CA TYR A 58 -16.49 -19.47 -4.73
C TYR A 58 -16.68 -18.33 -3.72
N LEU A 59 -17.04 -18.64 -2.48
CA LEU A 59 -17.18 -17.64 -1.42
C LEU A 59 -15.84 -16.93 -1.16
N GLU A 60 -14.76 -17.68 -1.01
CA GLU A 60 -13.43 -17.13 -0.78
C GLU A 60 -12.98 -16.22 -1.93
N LYS A 61 -13.22 -16.64 -3.18
CA LYS A 61 -12.94 -15.84 -4.38
C LYS A 61 -13.71 -14.53 -4.39
N LYS A 62 -15.01 -14.56 -4.06
CA LYS A 62 -15.87 -13.37 -3.97
C LYS A 62 -15.37 -12.39 -2.90
N ILE A 63 -14.95 -12.90 -1.74
CA ILE A 63 -14.40 -12.09 -0.65
C ILE A 63 -13.08 -11.44 -1.08
N LYS A 64 -12.16 -12.21 -1.69
CA LYS A 64 -10.88 -11.70 -2.19
C LYS A 64 -11.08 -10.60 -3.23
N GLN A 65 -11.97 -10.81 -4.20
CA GLN A 65 -12.29 -9.83 -5.22
C GLN A 65 -12.79 -8.51 -4.62
N THR A 66 -13.67 -8.58 -3.62
CA THR A 66 -14.21 -7.39 -2.94
C THR A 66 -13.13 -6.64 -2.16
N GLN A 67 -12.23 -7.35 -1.47
CA GLN A 67 -11.12 -6.73 -0.74
C GLN A 67 -10.10 -6.08 -1.68
N GLU A 68 -9.87 -6.67 -2.85
CA GLU A 68 -8.94 -6.11 -3.84
C GLU A 68 -9.50 -4.85 -4.49
N SER A 69 -10.80 -4.82 -4.80
CA SER A 69 -11.46 -3.58 -5.24
C SER A 69 -11.41 -2.49 -4.18
N GLU A 70 -11.70 -2.82 -2.90
CA GLU A 70 -11.62 -1.86 -1.79
C GLU A 70 -10.20 -1.27 -1.66
N LYS A 71 -9.15 -2.11 -1.76
CA LYS A 71 -7.75 -1.64 -1.72
C LYS A 71 -7.38 -0.75 -2.90
N SER A 72 -7.90 -1.06 -4.10
CA SER A 72 -7.63 -0.25 -5.29
C SER A 72 -8.25 1.13 -5.19
N ASP A 73 -9.48 1.22 -4.68
CA ASP A 73 -10.19 2.47 -4.43
C ASP A 73 -9.50 3.29 -3.32
N GLU A 74 -9.03 2.63 -2.25
CA GLU A 74 -8.22 3.28 -1.21
C GLU A 74 -6.93 3.88 -1.78
N HIS A 75 -6.19 3.12 -2.59
CA HIS A 75 -4.97 3.61 -3.23
C HIS A 75 -5.23 4.81 -4.16
N GLN A 76 -6.34 4.79 -4.89
CA GLN A 76 -6.73 5.90 -5.75
C GLN A 76 -7.15 7.13 -4.94
N SER A 77 -7.85 6.93 -3.82
CA SER A 77 -8.21 8.01 -2.89
C SER A 77 -6.98 8.68 -2.27
N GLN A 78 -5.96 7.90 -1.89
CA GLN A 78 -4.70 8.42 -1.33
C GLN A 78 -3.89 9.21 -2.36
N LYS A 79 -3.86 8.77 -3.62
CA LYS A 79 -3.21 9.51 -4.71
C LYS A 79 -3.85 10.88 -4.93
N ASN A 80 -5.18 10.93 -4.93
CA ASN A 80 -5.91 12.20 -5.09
C ASN A 80 -5.62 13.16 -3.92
N LEU A 81 -5.54 12.65 -2.69
CA LEU A 81 -5.22 13.45 -1.50
C LEU A 81 -3.81 14.06 -1.56
N PHE A 82 -2.82 13.29 -2.05
CA PHE A 82 -1.46 13.80 -2.27
C PHE A 82 -1.38 14.80 -3.42
N GLN A 83 -2.18 14.63 -4.47
CA GLN A 83 -2.21 15.54 -5.61
C GLN A 83 -2.80 16.92 -5.25
N GLU A 84 -3.75 16.98 -4.33
CA GLU A 84 -4.23 18.26 -3.77
C GLU A 84 -3.23 18.91 -2.80
N ALA A 85 -2.40 18.12 -2.11
CA ALA A 85 -1.36 18.62 -1.21
C ALA A 85 -0.06 19.03 -1.93
N ALA A 86 0.15 18.60 -3.17
CA ALA A 86 1.27 19.02 -4.01
C ALA A 86 1.05 20.44 -4.51
N ILE A 87 1.34 21.42 -3.64
CA ILE A 87 1.44 22.82 -4.02
C ILE A 87 2.50 22.90 -5.14
N ASN A 88 2.10 23.32 -6.33
CA ASN A 88 2.95 23.64 -7.49
C ASN A 88 3.85 24.87 -7.23
N ASN A 89 4.53 24.91 -6.10
CA ASN A 89 5.57 25.90 -5.86
C ASN A 89 6.82 25.38 -6.55
N SER A 90 6.98 25.73 -7.83
CA SER A 90 8.26 25.63 -8.52
C SER A 90 9.23 26.60 -7.85
N SER A 91 9.83 26.21 -6.73
CA SER A 91 10.91 26.98 -6.15
C SER A 91 12.13 26.81 -7.04
N LEU A 92 12.55 27.92 -7.66
CA LEU A 92 13.75 27.94 -8.47
C LEU A 92 14.95 27.77 -7.53
N ILE A 93 15.49 26.55 -7.46
CA ILE A 93 16.68 26.25 -6.66
C ILE A 93 17.85 27.00 -7.29
N LYS A 94 18.17 28.19 -6.74
CA LYS A 94 19.38 28.93 -7.12
C LYS A 94 20.55 28.36 -6.33
N PHE A 95 21.32 27.50 -6.98
CA PHE A 95 22.57 27.03 -6.43
C PHE A 95 23.63 28.13 -6.58
N GLN A 96 23.92 28.84 -5.49
CA GLN A 96 24.98 29.85 -5.48
C GLN A 96 26.32 29.16 -5.18
N ASN A 97 26.99 28.75 -6.26
CA ASN A 97 28.38 28.32 -6.19
C ASN A 97 29.28 29.52 -5.93
N GLN A 98 29.62 29.75 -4.66
CA GLN A 98 30.70 30.64 -4.30
C GLN A 98 31.91 29.79 -3.92
N LEU A 99 33.06 30.12 -4.52
CA LEU A 99 34.33 29.53 -4.14
C LEU A 99 34.59 29.90 -2.67
N LEU A 100 34.42 28.93 -1.77
CA LEU A 100 34.51 29.17 -0.32
C LEU A 100 35.94 29.53 0.10
N HIS A 101 36.93 28.82 -0.44
CA HIS A 101 38.34 29.06 -0.11
C HIS A 101 39.26 28.32 -1.09
N ILE A 102 40.32 28.99 -1.55
CA ILE A 102 41.42 28.34 -2.26
C ILE A 102 42.44 27.90 -1.22
N ILE A 103 42.70 26.60 -1.14
CA ILE A 103 43.77 26.08 -0.30
C ILE A 103 45.04 26.08 -1.14
N ASN A 104 45.96 26.98 -0.84
CA ASN A 104 47.32 26.89 -1.37
C ASN A 104 48.04 25.75 -0.66
N THR A 105 48.09 24.58 -1.30
CA THR A 105 48.98 23.51 -0.84
C THR A 105 50.40 23.88 -1.27
N PRO A 106 51.36 24.07 -0.34
CA PRO A 106 52.75 24.18 -0.72
C PRO A 106 53.13 22.81 -1.32
N TYR A 107 53.32 22.75 -2.64
CA TYR A 107 53.90 21.57 -3.25
C TYR A 107 55.40 21.63 -2.97
N PRO A 108 55.97 20.75 -2.14
CA PRO A 108 57.41 20.72 -1.97
C PRO A 108 58.03 20.33 -3.32
N PRO A 109 58.99 21.11 -3.85
CA PRO A 109 59.61 20.79 -5.13
C PRO A 109 60.34 19.44 -5.02
N GLY A 110 59.80 18.45 -5.72
CA GLY A 110 60.52 17.30 -6.26
C GLY A 110 61.50 16.59 -5.33
N GLY A 111 60.99 15.86 -4.34
CA GLY A 111 61.70 14.70 -3.80
C GLY A 111 60.93 13.45 -4.21
N LEU A 112 61.51 12.60 -5.06
CA LEU A 112 60.99 11.25 -5.23
C LEU A 112 61.07 10.57 -3.86
N ALA A 113 59.93 10.41 -3.17
CA ALA A 113 59.89 9.56 -2.01
C ALA A 113 60.28 8.16 -2.49
N GLN A 114 61.48 7.68 -2.12
CA GLN A 114 61.87 6.30 -2.35
C GLN A 114 60.87 5.41 -1.64
N PHE A 115 59.93 4.88 -2.41
CA PHE A 115 58.94 3.94 -1.93
C PHE A 115 59.63 2.59 -1.71
N ASN A 116 60.12 2.35 -0.50
CA ASN A 116 60.53 1.01 -0.06
C ASN A 116 59.25 0.20 0.18
N GLY A 117 58.72 -0.39 -0.89
CA GLY A 117 57.39 -1.02 -0.96
C GLY A 117 57.24 -2.34 -0.22
N THR A 118 57.44 -2.36 1.10
CA THR A 118 57.27 -3.59 1.90
C THR A 118 56.09 -3.58 2.86
N LEU A 119 55.28 -2.52 2.94
CA LEU A 119 54.23 -2.43 3.98
C LEU A 119 52.78 -2.58 3.51
N PHE A 120 52.51 -3.08 2.30
CA PHE A 120 51.14 -3.52 1.99
C PHE A 120 51.12 -4.76 1.09
N ARG A 121 50.75 -5.89 1.68
CA ARG A 121 50.36 -7.10 0.95
C ARG A 121 48.88 -7.37 1.26
N PRO A 122 47.97 -7.15 0.31
CA PRO A 122 46.57 -7.48 0.52
C PRO A 122 46.40 -9.01 0.66
N PRO A 123 45.41 -9.47 1.43
CA PRO A 123 45.12 -10.88 1.59
C PRO A 123 44.74 -11.50 0.24
N GLN A 124 45.39 -12.61 -0.11
CA GLN A 124 45.01 -13.42 -1.27
C GLN A 124 43.80 -14.27 -0.87
N LEU A 125 42.72 -14.23 -1.65
CA LEU A 125 41.54 -15.07 -1.41
C LEU A 125 41.91 -16.55 -1.55
N SER A 126 41.56 -17.34 -0.54
CA SER A 126 41.43 -18.81 -0.65
C SER A 126 40.04 -19.18 -1.14
#